data_AF-A0A2D4KU06-F1
#
_entry.id   AF-A0A2D4KU06-F1
#
_cell.length_a   1.000
_cell.length_b   1.000
_cell.length_c   1.000
_cell.angle_alpha   90.00
_cell.angle_beta   90.00
_cell.angle_gamma   90.00
#
_symmetry.space_group_name_H-M   'P 1'
#
loop_
_entity.id
_entity.type
_entity.pdbx_description
1 polymer ?
#
loop_
_entity_poly.entity_id
_entity_poly.type
_entity_poly.pdbx_seq_one_letter_code
_entity_poly.pdbx_strand_id
1 'polypeptide(L)'
;EPNFANNDENCVVIYRTTGLWNDINCGYPSSFICERHNSSINATIAPTPPSIKGGCPESWLLFENKCYKFFGFNQEDQKNWKNARKDCQKEEFGGNLVAILNKRVQAFLTFHLNKFQSDVWIGLN
;
A
#
# COMPACT_ATOMS: atom_id res chain seq x y z
N GLU A 1 18.65 -14.49 -20.32
CA GLU A 1 18.43 -14.73 -18.88
C GLU A 1 17.11 -14.06 -18.48
N PRO A 2 16.46 -14.50 -17.38
CA PRO A 2 17.05 -14.42 -16.04
C PRO A 2 17.64 -15.74 -15.54
N ASN A 3 18.71 -15.67 -14.74
CA ASN A 3 19.36 -16.83 -14.13
C ASN A 3 19.38 -16.80 -12.59
N PHE A 4 18.86 -15.73 -11.96
CA PHE A 4 18.71 -15.62 -10.51
C PHE A 4 20.02 -15.94 -9.76
N ALA A 5 21.16 -15.40 -10.24
CA ALA A 5 22.45 -15.71 -9.66
C ALA A 5 22.51 -15.21 -8.21
N ASN A 6 23.05 -16.05 -7.32
CA ASN A 6 23.20 -15.76 -5.89
C ASN A 6 21.90 -15.43 -5.13
N ASN A 7 20.72 -15.74 -5.67
CA ASN A 7 19.42 -15.49 -5.03
C ASN A 7 19.13 -14.00 -4.72
N ASP A 8 19.83 -13.07 -5.38
CA ASP A 8 19.82 -11.65 -5.00
C ASP A 8 19.78 -10.70 -6.21
N GLU A 9 19.27 -11.19 -7.36
CA GLU A 9 19.14 -10.41 -8.60
C GLU A 9 17.68 -10.06 -8.87
N ASN A 10 17.21 -8.98 -8.23
CA ASN A 10 15.80 -8.56 -8.26
C ASN A 10 15.56 -7.25 -9.05
N CYS A 11 16.61 -6.66 -9.63
CA CYS A 11 16.54 -5.43 -10.43
C CYS A 11 17.08 -5.68 -11.84
N VAL A 12 16.56 -4.97 -12.85
CA VAL A 12 16.93 -5.20 -14.26
C VAL A 12 17.65 -3.99 -14.83
N VAL A 13 18.73 -4.26 -15.57
CA VAL A 13 19.44 -3.26 -16.38
C VAL A 13 19.39 -3.64 -17.86
N ILE A 14 19.60 -2.65 -18.73
CA ILE A 14 19.76 -2.85 -20.17
C ILE A 14 21.21 -2.66 -20.56
N TYR A 15 21.79 -3.61 -21.30
CA TYR A 15 23.16 -3.47 -21.80
C TYR A 15 23.24 -2.37 -22.85
N ARG A 16 24.12 -1.39 -22.64
CA ARG A 16 24.34 -0.27 -23.57
C ARG A 16 24.67 -0.73 -24.99
N THR A 17 25.41 -1.82 -25.15
CA THR A 17 25.94 -2.27 -26.45
C THR A 17 24.96 -3.14 -27.23
N THR A 18 24.13 -3.93 -26.55
CA THR A 18 23.26 -4.94 -27.18
C THR A 18 21.77 -4.66 -27.02
N GLY A 19 21.38 -3.80 -26.07
CA GLY A 19 19.97 -3.54 -25.76
C GLY A 19 19.26 -4.70 -25.04
N LEU A 20 19.96 -5.78 -24.73
CA LEU A 20 19.41 -6.92 -24.01
C LEU A 20 19.30 -6.64 -22.51
N TRP A 21 18.34 -7.27 -21.87
CA TRP A 21 18.07 -7.12 -20.43
C TRP A 21 18.92 -8.11 -19.62
N ASN A 22 19.31 -7.69 -18.42
CA ASN A 22 20.01 -8.51 -17.44
C ASN A 22 19.46 -8.23 -16.04
N ASP A 23 19.14 -9.29 -15.29
CA ASP A 23 18.88 -9.20 -13.85
C ASP A 23 20.20 -9.03 -13.08
N ILE A 24 20.21 -8.14 -12.09
CA ILE A 24 21.35 -7.84 -11.23
C ILE A 24 20.86 -7.52 -9.82
N ASN A 25 21.80 -7.50 -8.88
CA ASN A 25 21.53 -7.04 -7.52
C ASN A 25 21.19 -5.54 -7.47
N CYS A 26 20.07 -5.22 -6.81
CA CYS A 26 19.54 -3.87 -6.69
C CYS A 26 20.47 -2.88 -5.97
N GLY A 27 21.40 -3.37 -5.15
CA GLY A 27 22.37 -2.55 -4.43
C GLY A 27 23.50 -1.99 -5.30
N TYR A 28 23.66 -2.48 -6.54
CA TYR A 28 24.69 -1.97 -7.43
C TYR A 28 24.36 -0.58 -7.97
N PRO A 29 25.32 0.37 -7.96
CA PRO A 29 25.13 1.68 -8.57
C PRO A 29 25.04 1.52 -10.10
N SER A 30 23.96 2.02 -10.70
CA SER A 30 23.71 1.96 -12.15
C SER A 30 23.07 3.24 -12.68
N SER A 31 23.24 3.49 -13.98
CA SER A 31 22.53 4.56 -14.69
C SER A 31 21.06 4.21 -14.89
N PHE A 32 20.18 5.21 -14.99
CA PHE A 32 18.72 5.01 -15.07
C PHE A 32 18.07 5.84 -16.19
N ILE A 33 16.90 5.38 -16.64
CA ILE A 33 16.07 6.04 -17.68
C ILE A 33 14.68 6.26 -17.09
N CYS A 34 14.13 7.47 -17.24
CA CYS A 34 12.77 7.80 -16.81
C CYS A 34 11.81 7.86 -18.02
N GLU A 35 10.59 7.36 -17.84
CA GLU A 35 9.50 7.49 -18.81
C GLU A 35 8.43 8.45 -18.28
N ARG A 36 7.82 9.26 -19.16
CA ARG A 36 6.65 10.09 -18.84
C ARG A 36 5.62 9.98 -19.96
N HIS A 37 4.35 9.78 -19.60
CA HIS A 37 3.24 9.81 -20.55
C HIS A 37 3.02 11.24 -21.11
N ASN A 38 2.81 11.33 -22.42
CA ASN A 38 2.29 12.54 -23.06
C ASN A 38 0.77 12.43 -23.09
N SER A 39 0.07 13.16 -22.22
CA SER A 39 -1.36 12.94 -21.95
C SER A 39 -2.25 13.23 -23.16
N SER A 40 -2.70 12.16 -23.83
CA SER A 40 -4.03 12.03 -24.43
C SER A 40 -4.17 10.60 -24.95
N ILE A 41 -5.05 9.77 -24.37
CA ILE A 41 -5.90 8.72 -24.99
C ILE A 41 -6.47 7.82 -23.87
N ASN A 42 -7.80 7.71 -23.89
CA ASN A 42 -8.63 6.77 -23.12
C ASN A 42 -8.28 5.30 -23.47
N ALA A 43 -7.90 4.50 -22.48
CA ALA A 43 -7.97 3.04 -22.55
C ALA A 43 -8.18 2.46 -21.15
N THR A 44 -9.31 1.77 -20.98
CA THR A 44 -9.68 0.91 -19.85
C THR A 44 -9.66 1.54 -18.46
N ILE A 45 -10.58 2.48 -18.24
CA ILE A 45 -11.09 2.79 -16.90
C ILE A 45 -11.93 1.59 -16.46
N ALA A 46 -11.44 0.81 -15.49
CA ALA A 46 -12.31 -0.05 -14.69
C ALA A 46 -13.45 0.81 -14.13
N PRO A 47 -14.72 0.35 -14.14
CA PRO A 47 -15.86 1.19 -13.77
C PRO A 47 -15.57 1.82 -12.42
N THR A 48 -15.37 3.13 -12.43
CA THR A 48 -15.22 3.88 -11.19
C THR A 48 -16.54 3.67 -10.44
N PRO A 49 -16.54 3.14 -9.21
CA PRO A 49 -17.75 3.14 -8.41
C PRO A 49 -18.29 4.58 -8.41
N PRO A 50 -19.62 4.75 -8.51
CA PRO A 50 -20.20 6.10 -8.53
C PRO A 50 -19.58 6.89 -7.37
N SER A 51 -19.04 8.08 -7.67
CA SER A 51 -18.52 8.96 -6.63
C SER A 51 -19.69 9.34 -5.73
N ILE A 52 -19.89 8.57 -4.66
CA ILE A 52 -20.89 8.91 -3.67
C ILE A 52 -20.42 10.24 -3.09
N LYS A 53 -21.25 11.27 -3.21
CA LYS A 53 -21.12 12.50 -2.44
C LYS A 53 -21.25 12.11 -0.96
N GLY A 54 -20.15 11.70 -0.36
CA GLY A 54 -20.07 11.21 1.01
C GLY A 54 -18.62 11.16 1.43
N GLY A 55 -18.24 12.03 2.37
CA GLY A 55 -16.97 11.94 3.06
C GLY A 55 -16.98 10.80 4.08
N CYS A 56 -15.84 10.57 4.72
CA CYS A 56 -15.80 9.69 5.87
C CYS A 56 -16.40 10.38 7.11
N PRO A 57 -16.91 9.60 8.09
CA PRO A 57 -17.31 10.16 9.38
C PRO A 57 -16.17 10.93 10.05
N GLU A 58 -16.49 11.75 11.04
CA GLU A 58 -15.48 12.52 11.77
C GLU A 58 -14.37 11.63 12.35
N SER A 59 -13.12 12.08 12.26
CA SER A 59 -11.91 11.33 12.65
C SER A 59 -11.59 10.09 11.81
N TRP A 60 -12.22 9.90 10.65
CA TRP A 60 -11.84 8.90 9.65
C TRP A 60 -11.17 9.58 8.44
N LEU A 61 -10.21 8.88 7.85
CA LEU A 61 -9.45 9.34 6.69
C LEU A 61 -9.96 8.67 5.42
N LEU A 62 -10.27 9.46 4.40
CA LEU A 62 -10.69 8.97 3.09
C LEU A 62 -9.47 8.67 2.21
N PHE A 63 -9.38 7.43 1.72
CA PHE A 63 -8.37 7.04 0.73
C PHE A 63 -8.93 5.98 -0.22
N GLU A 64 -8.75 6.15 -1.54
CA GLU A 64 -9.26 5.23 -2.59
C GLU A 64 -10.71 4.75 -2.34
N ASN A 65 -11.61 5.68 -2.01
CA ASN A 65 -13.04 5.42 -1.76
C ASN A 65 -13.35 4.51 -0.55
N LYS A 66 -12.42 4.43 0.41
CA LYS A 66 -12.59 3.74 1.69
C LYS A 66 -12.23 4.67 2.85
N CYS A 67 -12.81 4.40 4.02
CA CYS A 67 -12.56 5.14 5.25
C CYS A 67 -11.66 4.34 6.18
N TYR A 68 -10.65 5.00 6.74
CA TYR A 68 -9.66 4.41 7.64
C TYR A 68 -9.64 5.16 8.97
N LYS A 69 -9.65 4.43 10.08
CA LYS A 69 -9.46 4.99 11.42
C LYS A 69 -8.39 4.23 12.15
N PHE A 70 -7.55 4.98 12.84
CA PHE A 70 -6.38 4.48 13.55
C PHE A 70 -6.68 4.55 15.04
N PHE A 71 -6.41 3.46 15.77
CA PHE A 71 -6.69 3.31 17.20
C PHE A 71 -5.44 2.77 17.91
N GLY A 72 -5.34 2.96 19.22
CA GLY A 72 -4.22 2.42 20.01
C GLY A 72 -2.97 3.28 20.01
N PHE A 73 -3.13 4.61 19.91
CA PHE A 73 -1.99 5.56 20.01
C PHE A 73 -1.30 5.49 21.37
N ASN A 74 -2.06 5.23 22.43
CA ASN A 74 -1.57 5.00 23.78
C ASN A 74 -1.64 3.51 24.13
N GLN A 75 -0.77 3.05 25.03
CA GLN A 75 -0.70 1.64 25.44
C GLN A 75 -2.00 1.13 26.08
N GLU A 76 -2.74 1.99 26.79
CA GLU A 76 -4.00 1.65 27.47
C GLU A 76 -5.13 1.30 26.48
N ASP A 77 -5.06 1.83 25.25
CA ASP A 77 -6.06 1.60 24.20
C ASP A 77 -5.75 0.35 23.35
N GLN A 78 -4.57 -0.25 23.54
CA GLN A 78 -4.12 -1.41 22.76
C GLN A 78 -4.87 -2.66 23.18
N LYS A 79 -5.18 -3.50 22.18
CA LYS A 79 -6.00 -4.71 22.35
C LYS A 79 -5.35 -5.88 21.65
N ASN A 80 -5.62 -7.09 22.12
CA ASN A 80 -5.30 -8.28 21.34
C ASN A 80 -6.09 -8.30 20.02
N TRP A 81 -5.60 -9.04 19.03
CA TRP A 81 -6.16 -9.05 17.68
C TRP A 81 -7.67 -9.37 17.64
N LYS A 82 -8.12 -10.35 18.43
CA LYS A 82 -9.54 -10.76 18.48
C LYS A 82 -10.45 -9.63 18.99
N ASN A 83 -10.01 -8.92 20.03
CA ASN A 83 -10.75 -7.79 20.58
C ASN A 83 -10.70 -6.56 19.66
N ALA A 84 -9.55 -6.29 19.03
CA ALA A 84 -9.41 -5.23 18.05
C ALA A 84 -10.37 -5.44 16.86
N ARG A 85 -10.43 -6.67 16.32
CA ARG A 85 -11.37 -7.03 15.24
C ARG A 85 -12.83 -6.86 15.66
N LYS A 86 -13.19 -7.36 16.84
CA LYS A 86 -14.56 -7.21 17.38
C LYS A 86 -14.96 -5.75 17.51
N ASP A 87 -14.04 -4.89 17.96
CA ASP A 87 -14.31 -3.46 18.06
C ASP A 87 -14.52 -2.82 16.69
N CYS A 88 -13.66 -3.09 15.70
CA CYS A 88 -13.85 -2.58 14.34
C CYS A 88 -15.21 -2.98 13.73
N GLN A 89 -15.75 -4.13 14.13
CA GLN A 89 -17.03 -4.68 13.66
C GLN A 89 -18.26 -4.16 14.43
N LYS A 90 -18.09 -3.34 15.47
CA LYS A 90 -19.23 -2.69 16.16
C LYS A 90 -20.01 -1.81 15.19
N GLU A 91 -21.33 -1.72 15.39
CA GLU A 91 -22.24 -0.88 14.59
C GLU A 91 -21.79 0.59 14.49
N GLU A 92 -21.19 1.13 15.56
CA GLU A 92 -20.64 2.49 15.59
C GLU A 92 -19.57 2.74 14.51
N PHE A 93 -18.76 1.70 14.21
CA PHE A 93 -17.68 1.81 13.23
C PHE A 93 -18.00 1.14 11.89
N GLY A 94 -18.91 0.14 11.88
CA GLY A 94 -19.39 -0.52 10.67
C GLY A 94 -18.26 -1.10 9.78
N GLY A 95 -17.14 -1.49 10.39
CA GLY A 95 -15.90 -1.79 9.67
C GLY A 95 -15.32 -3.17 9.99
N ASN A 96 -14.03 -3.33 9.70
CA ASN A 96 -13.23 -4.50 10.04
C ASN A 96 -11.75 -4.09 10.08
N LEU A 97 -10.86 -4.96 10.58
CA LEU A 97 -9.42 -4.72 10.46
C LEU A 97 -9.02 -4.57 8.99
N VAL A 98 -8.04 -3.70 8.74
CA VAL A 98 -7.68 -3.27 7.38
C VAL A 98 -7.09 -4.42 6.55
N ALA A 99 -7.50 -4.51 5.28
CA ALA A 99 -6.89 -5.35 4.27
C ALA A 99 -6.04 -4.50 3.32
N ILE A 100 -4.81 -4.94 3.06
CA ILE A 100 -3.86 -4.25 2.19
C ILE A 100 -3.85 -4.94 0.83
N LEU A 101 -4.51 -4.33 -0.15
CA LEU A 101 -4.74 -4.95 -1.47
C LEU A 101 -3.76 -4.47 -2.55
N ASN A 102 -3.05 -3.37 -2.31
CA ASN A 102 -2.13 -2.79 -3.27
C ASN A 102 -1.06 -1.91 -2.58
N LYS A 103 0.01 -1.58 -3.30
CA LYS A 103 1.13 -0.77 -2.79
C LYS A 103 0.75 0.66 -2.39
N ARG A 104 -0.34 1.22 -2.94
CA ARG A 104 -0.81 2.58 -2.60
C ARG A 104 -1.47 2.59 -1.23
N VAL A 105 -2.32 1.60 -0.93
CA VAL A 105 -2.89 1.39 0.40
C VAL A 105 -1.79 1.11 1.43
N GLN A 106 -0.79 0.27 1.09
CA GLN A 106 0.37 0.05 1.95
C GLN A 106 1.05 1.38 2.30
N ALA A 107 1.42 2.18 1.29
CA ALA A 107 2.10 3.45 1.49
C ALA A 107 1.25 4.45 2.32
N PHE A 108 -0.05 4.54 2.02
CA PHE A 108 -1.00 5.37 2.77
C PHE A 108 -1.04 4.98 4.25
N LEU A 109 -1.14 3.69 4.57
CA LEU A 109 -1.15 3.22 5.96
C LEU A 109 0.19 3.52 6.64
N THR A 110 1.32 3.14 6.02
CA THR A 110 2.67 3.35 6.56
C THR A 110 2.94 4.83 6.87
N PHE A 111 2.51 5.75 6.02
CA PHE A 111 2.66 7.19 6.27
C PHE A 111 2.01 7.63 7.59
N HIS A 112 0.84 7.07 7.94
CA HIS A 112 0.11 7.42 9.17
C HIS A 112 0.60 6.66 10.41
N LEU A 113 1.40 5.61 10.24
CA LEU A 113 1.98 4.86 11.35
C LEU A 113 3.09 5.61 12.08
N ASN A 114 3.62 6.71 11.53
CA ASN A 114 4.65 7.52 12.18
C ASN A 114 4.24 8.10 13.55
N LYS A 115 2.94 8.10 13.88
CA LYS A 115 2.41 8.55 15.18
C LYS A 115 2.30 7.43 16.21
N PHE A 116 2.58 6.19 15.84
CA PHE A 116 2.44 5.02 16.71
C PHE A 116 3.78 4.67 17.37
N GLN A 117 3.74 4.27 18.63
CA GLN A 117 4.92 3.81 19.38
C GLN A 117 5.14 2.30 19.28
N SER A 118 4.20 1.56 18.69
CA SER A 118 4.23 0.11 18.57
C SER A 118 3.60 -0.34 17.25
N ASP A 119 3.80 -1.62 16.91
CA ASP A 119 3.16 -2.27 15.78
C ASP A 119 1.61 -2.26 15.92
N VAL A 120 0.93 -2.34 14.78
CA VAL A 120 -0.54 -2.29 14.69
C VAL A 120 -1.13 -3.54 14.03
N TRP A 121 -2.32 -3.96 14.46
CA TRP A 121 -3.01 -5.11 13.89
C TRP A 121 -3.62 -4.83 12.51
N ILE A 122 -3.54 -5.82 11.61
CA ILE A 122 -4.22 -5.84 10.31
C ILE A 122 -5.14 -7.06 10.19
N GLY A 123 -5.95 -7.10 9.13
CA GLY A 123 -6.97 -8.13 8.93
C GLY A 123 -6.47 -9.50 8.43
N LEU A 124 -5.19 -9.61 8.08
CA LEU A 124 -4.58 -10.88 7.68
C LEU A 124 -4.39 -11.78 8.93
N ASN A 125 -4.92 -13.00 8.89
CA ASN A 125 -4.82 -14.02 9.92
C ASN A 125 -4.77 -15.40 9.26
#